data_AF-A0A2H0LMA1-F1
#
_entry.id   AF-A0A2H0LMA1-F1
#
_cell.length_a   1.000
_cell.length_b   1.000
_cell.length_c   1.000
_cell.angle_alpha   90.00
_cell.angle_beta   90.00
_cell.angle_gamma   90.00
#
_symmetry.space_group_name_H-M   'P 1'
#
loop_
_entity.id
_entity.type
_entity.pdbx_description
1 polymer ?
#
loop_
_entity_poly.entity_id
_entity_poly.type
_entity_poly.pdbx_seq_one_letter_code
_entity_poly.pdbx_strand_id
1 'polypeptide(L)'
;MRMIFIYLAIFIAVYAAVSILTRRKIEKPADEAQPSRGRFRSKAEKGPWVQVYDTDAFEDAQGVLARLQEEEIECCLYEQGRKDVHGNPLKGFGIAVPRSSTPRAQNLISRMPV
;
A
#
# COMPACT_ATOMS: atom_id res chain seq x y z
N MET A 1 -8.89 -52.08 -20.80
CA MET A 1 -8.60 -52.16 -19.34
C MET A 1 -7.21 -51.62 -18.99
N ARG A 2 -6.09 -52.20 -19.45
CA ARG A 2 -4.72 -51.75 -19.07
C ARG A 2 -4.37 -50.29 -19.42
N MET A 3 -4.81 -49.79 -20.58
CA MET A 3 -4.56 -48.39 -20.97
C MET A 3 -5.27 -47.37 -20.06
N ILE A 4 -6.43 -47.72 -19.50
CA ILE A 4 -7.23 -46.82 -18.65
C ILE A 4 -6.49 -46.53 -17.34
N PHE A 5 -5.83 -47.53 -16.75
CA PHE A 5 -5.03 -47.35 -15.54
C PHE A 5 -3.81 -46.46 -15.77
N ILE A 6 -3.22 -46.49 -16.98
CA ILE A 6 -2.08 -45.63 -17.35
C ILE A 6 -2.54 -44.18 -17.44
N TYR A 7 -3.66 -43.90 -18.12
CA TYR A 7 -4.21 -42.54 -18.20
C TYR A 7 -4.64 -42.01 -16.83
N LEU A 8 -5.22 -42.85 -15.98
CA LEU A 8 -5.59 -42.48 -14.61
C LEU A 8 -4.35 -42.10 -13.77
N ALA A 9 -3.27 -42.88 -13.86
CA ALA A 9 -2.03 -42.60 -13.15
C ALA A 9 -1.38 -41.29 -13.60
N ILE A 10 -1.37 -41.01 -14.91
CA ILE A 10 -0.86 -39.75 -15.46
C ILE A 10 -1.71 -38.58 -14.98
N PHE A 11 -3.04 -38.70 -15.00
CA PHE A 11 -3.93 -37.65 -14.55
C PHE A 11 -3.73 -37.30 -13.07
N ILE A 12 -3.57 -38.31 -12.20
CA ILE A 12 -3.26 -38.12 -10.78
C ILE A 12 -1.90 -37.42 -10.60
N ALA A 13 -0.88 -37.83 -11.35
CA ALA A 13 0.45 -37.23 -11.27
C ALA A 13 0.44 -35.75 -11.68
N VAL A 14 -0.26 -35.41 -12.77
CA VAL A 14 -0.41 -34.03 -13.23
C VAL A 14 -1.20 -33.19 -12.22
N TYR A 15 -2.31 -33.73 -11.70
CA TYR A 15 -3.11 -33.04 -10.69
C TYR A 15 -2.31 -32.79 -9.41
N ALA A 16 -1.55 -33.78 -8.93
CA ALA A 16 -0.68 -33.64 -7.78
C ALA A 16 0.39 -32.57 -8.00
N ALA A 17 1.05 -32.54 -9.16
CA ALA A 17 2.05 -31.54 -9.50
C ALA A 17 1.46 -30.11 -9.49
N VAL A 18 0.28 -29.91 -10.08
CA VAL A 18 -0.42 -28.61 -10.08
C VAL A 18 -0.80 -28.19 -8.66
N SER A 19 -1.28 -29.14 -7.84
CA SER A 19 -1.67 -28.87 -6.43
C SER A 19 -0.48 -28.42 -5.57
N ILE A 20 0.71 -29.00 -5.77
CA ILE A 20 1.92 -28.65 -5.03
C ILE A 20 2.41 -27.25 -5.45
N LEU A 21 2.34 -26.94 -6.75
CA LEU A 21 2.74 -25.63 -7.28
C LEU A 21 1.80 -24.50 -6.82
N THR A 22 0.51 -24.78 -6.70
CA THR A 22 -0.47 -23.81 -6.19
C THR A 22 -0.34 -23.59 -4.69
N ARG A 23 -0.10 -24.64 -3.88
CA ARG A 23 0.17 -24.49 -2.43
C ARG A 23 1.43 -23.67 -2.15
N ARG A 24 2.50 -23.86 -2.93
CA ARG A 24 3.74 -23.04 -2.82
C ARG A 24 3.54 -21.55 -3.12
N LYS A 25 2.50 -21.16 -3.88
CA LYS A 25 2.17 -19.74 -4.10
C LYS A 25 1.36 -19.13 -2.95
N ILE A 26 0.69 -19.94 -2.13
CA ILE A 26 -0.18 -19.49 -1.04
C ILE A 26 0.58 -19.45 0.29
N GLU A 27 1.58 -20.32 0.49
CA GLU A 27 2.51 -20.27 1.62
C GLU A 27 3.70 -19.33 1.34
N LYS A 28 3.43 -18.05 1.07
CA LYS A 28 4.41 -17.03 1.47
C LYS A 28 4.21 -16.80 2.98
N PRO A 29 5.28 -16.91 3.77
CA PRO A 29 5.19 -17.12 5.21
C PRO A 29 4.57 -15.94 5.94
N ALA A 30 3.68 -16.26 6.87
CA ALA A 30 3.43 -15.44 8.05
C ALA A 30 4.69 -15.49 8.92
N ASP A 31 5.68 -14.66 8.60
CA ASP A 31 6.83 -14.42 9.47
C ASP A 31 6.36 -13.64 10.70
N GLU A 32 6.44 -14.35 11.84
CA GLU A 32 6.72 -13.87 13.20
C GLU A 32 6.83 -12.34 13.36
N ALA A 33 5.77 -11.75 13.92
CA ALA A 33 5.84 -10.42 14.52
C ALA A 33 6.47 -10.50 15.91
N GLN A 34 7.79 -10.68 15.98
CA GLN A 34 8.59 -10.15 17.08
C GLN A 34 8.78 -8.65 16.85
N PRO A 35 8.51 -7.77 17.83
CA PRO A 35 8.65 -6.34 17.65
C PRO A 35 10.14 -5.96 17.75
N SER A 36 10.87 -6.11 16.65
CA SER A 36 12.15 -5.43 16.50
C SER A 36 11.87 -3.93 16.31
N ARG A 37 12.17 -3.18 17.38
CA ARG A 37 12.27 -1.73 17.37
C ARG A 37 13.08 -1.27 16.15
N GLY A 38 12.55 -0.26 15.45
CA GLY A 38 13.34 0.65 14.62
C GLY A 38 14.01 0.02 13.40
N ARG A 39 13.22 -0.25 12.36
CA ARG A 39 13.72 -0.10 10.98
C ARG A 39 12.82 0.86 10.25
N PHE A 40 13.32 2.08 10.04
CA PHE A 40 12.88 2.94 8.96
C PHE A 40 12.70 2.07 7.71
N ARG A 41 11.45 1.92 7.30
CA ARG A 41 11.04 1.06 6.18
C ARG A 41 11.42 1.78 4.89
N SER A 42 12.73 1.89 4.60
CA SER A 42 13.25 2.42 3.35
C SER A 42 13.17 1.35 2.26
N LYS A 43 11.94 0.97 1.88
CA LYS A 43 11.70 0.18 0.67
C LYS A 43 10.23 0.26 0.25
N ALA A 44 9.83 1.43 -0.21
CA ALA A 44 8.83 1.53 -1.25
C ALA A 44 9.53 2.23 -2.41
N GLU A 45 9.55 1.57 -3.56
CA GLU A 45 10.06 2.12 -4.81
C GLU A 45 9.52 3.53 -5.01
N LYS A 46 10.39 4.44 -5.45
CA LYS A 46 10.08 5.86 -5.67
C LYS A 46 9.04 5.96 -6.79
N GLY A 47 7.77 5.76 -6.48
CA GLY A 47 6.68 6.17 -7.34
C GLY A 47 6.82 7.67 -7.64
N PRO A 48 6.28 8.16 -8.76
CA PRO A 48 6.35 9.58 -9.10
C PRO A 48 5.64 10.44 -8.06
N TRP A 49 4.83 9.86 -7.18
CA TRP A 49 4.04 10.54 -6.15
C TRP A 49 4.62 10.31 -4.75
N VAL A 50 4.66 11.38 -3.96
CA VAL A 50 5.15 11.41 -2.59
C VAL A 50 4.06 12.02 -1.71
N GLN A 51 3.73 11.34 -0.60
CA GLN A 51 2.82 11.88 0.41
C GLN A 51 3.48 13.07 1.12
N VAL A 52 2.81 14.21 1.14
CA VAL A 52 3.30 15.46 1.74
C VAL A 52 2.46 15.93 2.93
N TYR A 53 1.21 15.49 3.03
CA TYR A 53 0.32 15.83 4.12
C TYR A 53 -0.45 14.61 4.60
N ASP A 54 -0.81 14.62 5.88
CA ASP A 54 -1.40 13.50 6.58
C ASP A 54 -2.30 13.99 7.72
N THR A 55 -3.59 13.66 7.67
CA THR A 55 -4.58 14.09 8.68
C THR A 55 -5.65 13.02 8.88
N ASP A 56 -6.34 13.03 10.00
CA ASP A 56 -7.53 12.23 10.30
C ASP A 56 -8.84 12.96 9.94
N ALA A 57 -8.79 14.29 9.77
CA ALA A 57 -9.92 15.11 9.39
C ALA A 57 -10.01 15.34 7.86
N PHE A 58 -11.17 15.05 7.29
CA PHE A 58 -11.40 15.24 5.85
C PHE A 58 -11.39 16.71 5.44
N GLU A 59 -11.96 17.59 6.27
CA GLU A 59 -12.04 19.04 6.01
C GLU A 59 -10.65 19.67 5.89
N ASP A 60 -9.74 19.32 6.81
CA ASP A 60 -8.34 19.77 6.77
C ASP A 60 -7.65 19.31 5.49
N ALA A 61 -7.86 18.05 5.09
CA ALA A 61 -7.28 17.51 3.87
C ALA A 61 -7.81 18.24 2.63
N GLN A 62 -9.11 18.56 2.59
CA GLN A 62 -9.69 19.37 1.52
C GLN A 62 -9.14 20.79 1.50
N GLY A 63 -8.96 21.42 2.66
CA GLY A 63 -8.37 22.75 2.77
C GLY A 63 -6.97 22.80 2.19
N VAL A 64 -6.10 21.86 2.57
CA VAL A 64 -4.74 21.77 2.02
C VAL A 64 -4.75 21.45 0.53
N LEU A 65 -5.67 20.57 0.08
CA LEU A 65 -5.82 20.24 -1.35
C LEU A 65 -6.18 21.49 -2.18
N ALA A 66 -7.17 22.27 -1.74
CA ALA A 66 -7.60 23.48 -2.43
C ALA A 66 -6.45 24.47 -2.57
N ARG A 67 -5.64 24.66 -1.52
CA ARG A 67 -4.46 25.54 -1.55
C ARG A 67 -3.37 25.06 -2.50
N LEU A 68 -3.12 23.75 -2.56
CA LEU A 68 -2.16 23.19 -3.52
C LEU A 68 -2.63 23.40 -4.96
N GLN A 69 -3.94 23.26 -5.21
CA GLN A 69 -4.55 23.49 -6.52
C GLN A 69 -4.53 24.98 -6.91
N GLU A 70 -4.75 25.90 -5.96
CA GLU A 70 -4.62 27.36 -6.18
C GLU A 70 -3.23 27.75 -6.71
N GLU A 71 -2.18 27.04 -6.28
CA GLU A 71 -0.81 27.26 -6.75
C GLU A 71 -0.41 26.43 -7.99
N GLU A 72 -1.40 25.81 -8.64
CA GLU A 72 -1.22 24.94 -9.82
C GLU A 72 -0.30 23.73 -9.55
N ILE A 73 -0.30 23.24 -8.31
CA ILE A 73 0.45 22.04 -7.94
C ILE A 73 -0.45 20.83 -8.13
N GLU A 74 0.01 19.91 -9.00
CA GLU A 74 -0.66 18.62 -9.16
C GLU A 74 -0.67 17.85 -7.82
N CYS A 75 -1.85 17.42 -7.38
CA CYS A 75 -2.06 16.80 -6.08
C CYS A 75 -3.21 15.79 -6.12
N CYS A 76 -3.12 14.76 -5.30
CA CYS A 76 -4.12 13.70 -5.17
C CYS A 76 -4.46 13.48 -3.69
N LEU A 77 -5.75 13.53 -3.37
CA LEU A 77 -6.30 13.17 -2.06
C LEU A 77 -6.73 11.70 -2.08
N TYR A 78 -6.33 10.94 -1.07
CA TYR A 78 -6.73 9.54 -0.92
C TYR A 78 -7.02 9.19 0.53
N GLU A 79 -7.93 8.23 0.72
CA GLU A 79 -8.21 7.66 2.04
C GLU A 79 -7.14 6.62 2.38
N GLN A 80 -6.52 6.80 3.55
CA GLN A 80 -5.54 5.89 4.11
C GLN A 80 -6.24 5.06 5.20
N GLY A 81 -6.35 3.75 4.96
CA GLY A 81 -6.81 2.82 5.99
C GLY A 81 -5.77 2.71 7.10
N ARG A 82 -5.97 3.42 8.21
CA ARG A 82 -5.14 3.29 9.41
C ARG A 82 -5.73 2.25 10.35
N LYS A 83 -4.87 1.69 11.17
CA LYS A 83 -5.26 0.85 12.30
C LYS A 83 -4.70 1.47 13.57
N ASP A 84 -5.51 1.55 14.62
CA ASP A 84 -5.02 1.92 15.93
C ASP A 84 -4.18 0.78 16.55
N VAL A 85 -3.63 1.01 17.74
CA VAL A 85 -2.82 0.02 18.48
C VAL A 85 -3.63 -1.24 18.82
N HIS A 86 -4.96 -1.14 18.83
CA HIS A 86 -5.90 -2.23 19.12
C HIS A 86 -6.42 -2.93 17.86
N GLY A 87 -6.03 -2.49 16.67
CA GLY A 87 -6.46 -3.04 15.38
C GLY A 87 -7.78 -2.51 14.83
N ASN A 88 -8.39 -1.50 15.46
CA ASN A 88 -9.59 -0.85 14.97
C ASN A 88 -9.28 0.00 13.73
N PRO A 89 -10.16 0.00 12.71
CA PRO A 89 -9.99 0.83 11.54
C PRO A 89 -10.18 2.31 11.90
N LEU A 90 -9.17 3.12 11.57
CA LEU A 90 -9.23 4.57 11.63
C LEU A 90 -9.20 5.12 10.21
N LYS A 91 -10.03 6.12 9.94
CA LYS A 91 -9.96 6.89 8.71
C LYS A 91 -8.78 7.85 8.80
N GLY A 92 -7.86 7.75 7.86
CA GLY A 92 -6.85 8.76 7.61
C GLY A 92 -7.02 9.29 6.19
N PHE A 93 -6.56 10.51 5.96
CA PHE A 93 -6.54 11.15 4.66
C PHE A 93 -5.11 11.58 4.37
N GLY A 94 -4.61 11.17 3.21
CA GLY A 94 -3.29 11.52 2.71
C GLY A 94 -3.39 12.39 1.47
N ILE A 95 -2.48 13.35 1.35
CA ILE A 95 -2.30 14.12 0.12
C ILE A 95 -0.93 13.78 -0.47
N ALA A 96 -0.91 13.33 -1.72
CA ALA A 96 0.30 13.08 -2.47
C ALA A 96 0.46 14.08 -3.62
N VAL A 97 1.72 14.43 -3.90
CA VAL A 97 2.11 15.30 -5.02
C VAL A 97 3.23 14.63 -5.82
N PRO A 98 3.45 15.01 -7.07
CA PRO A 98 4.63 14.58 -7.81
C PRO A 98 5.92 14.92 -7.06
N ARG A 99 6.91 14.04 -7.16
CA ARG A 99 8.22 14.18 -6.49
C ARG A 99 8.93 15.48 -6.86
N SER A 100 8.73 15.97 -8.08
CA SER A 100 9.24 17.26 -8.56
C SER A 100 8.67 18.45 -7.80
N SER A 101 7.41 18.35 -7.38
CA SER A 101 6.67 19.43 -6.71
C SER A 101 6.73 19.35 -5.18
N THR A 102 7.32 18.29 -4.62
CA THR A 102 7.43 18.07 -3.17
C THR A 102 8.03 19.26 -2.40
N PRO A 103 9.16 19.87 -2.80
CA PRO A 103 9.74 20.97 -2.03
C PRO A 103 8.83 22.21 -2.02
N ARG A 104 8.15 22.48 -3.14
CA ARG A 104 7.21 23.60 -3.27
C ARG A 104 5.97 23.36 -2.41
N ALA A 105 5.39 22.15 -2.49
CA ALA A 105 4.24 21.77 -1.68
C ALA A 105 4.54 21.83 -0.18
N GLN A 106 5.70 21.34 0.27
CA GLN A 106 6.11 21.39 1.67
C GLN A 106 6.30 22.84 2.16
N ASN A 107 6.89 23.70 1.34
CA ASN A 107 7.06 25.11 1.68
C ASN A 107 5.70 25.81 1.83
N LEU A 108 4.77 25.56 0.91
CA LEU A 108 3.40 26.08 0.99
C LEU A 108 2.68 25.61 2.25
N ILE A 109 2.69 24.29 2.52
CA ILE A 109 2.06 23.69 3.71
C ILE A 109 2.65 24.27 4.99
N SER A 110 3.98 24.47 5.06
CA SER A 110 4.65 25.00 6.25
C SER A 110 4.24 26.42 6.63
N ARG A 111 3.59 27.16 5.71
CA ARG A 111 3.10 28.53 5.92
C ARG A 111 1.61 28.58 6.23
N MET A 112 0.92 27.43 6.21
CA MET A 112 -0.50 27.38 6.54
C MET A 112 -0.70 27.47 8.06
N PRO A 113 -1.71 28.22 8.53
CA PRO A 113 -2.23 28.02 9.87
C PRO A 113 -2.93 26.65 9.88
N VAL A 114 -2.33 25.68 10.57
CA VAL A 114 -2.91 24.37 10.84
C VAL A 114 -3.75 24.45 12.11
#